data_AF-A0A8H5YGN6-F1
#
_entry.id   AF-A0A8H5YGN6-F1
#
_cell.length_a   1.000
_cell.length_b   1.000
_cell.length_c   1.000
_cell.angle_alpha   90.00
_cell.angle_beta   90.00
_cell.angle_gamma   90.00
#
_symmetry.space_group_name_H-M   'P 1'
#
loop_
_entity.id
_entity.type
_entity.pdbx_description
1 polymer ?
#
loop_
_entity_poly.entity_id
_entity_poly.type
_entity_poly.pdbx_seq_one_letter_code
_entity_poly.pdbx_strand_id
1 'polypeptide(L)'
;MAWKDHLKRLKNEFENLVGEPQAQNQQHPPPPGPPPPQQPIGGQQQGHVYWQPQFRPDVPVTQEWDAKIGNGPDGWGNQELQYYTADQQNAFHTPDGKLVLRAVANNSSEDHEKRYTSARLVSRQTLSRDQGVLTAWITSPCATGIWPAFWLLPQEPFSWPTDGEVDIAETWNGDLENHSCLHWGHHHEPHKHRVLGTKIPDMQHRPVRYDFAWLQSGGQPGQGRMIWYIDGRPVMKGDIPEGTRPMREMTILLNVAMGGNVCGGKTPADGYYDMVVHSLYMGSEPEYGGWHRFENDWAASPMGNTY
;
A
#
# COMPACT_ATOMS: atom_id res chain seq x y z
N MET A 1 -25.21 -64.94 -30.42
CA MET A 1 -25.03 -64.20 -31.69
C MET A 1 -26.04 -63.04 -31.77
N ALA A 2 -26.04 -62.10 -30.81
CA ALA A 2 -26.98 -60.96 -30.80
C ALA A 2 -26.33 -59.62 -30.40
N TRP A 3 -25.07 -59.62 -29.96
CA TRP A 3 -24.37 -58.40 -29.52
C TRP A 3 -23.58 -57.72 -30.66
N LYS A 4 -23.15 -58.49 -31.67
CA LYS A 4 -22.43 -57.96 -32.84
C LYS A 4 -23.34 -57.15 -33.79
N ASP A 5 -24.62 -57.50 -33.87
CA ASP A 5 -25.58 -56.78 -34.71
C ASP A 5 -26.05 -55.46 -34.06
N HIS A 6 -26.07 -55.40 -32.72
CA HIS A 6 -26.38 -54.17 -31.99
C HIS A 6 -25.26 -53.12 -32.14
N LEU A 7 -23.99 -53.55 -32.11
CA LEU A 7 -22.83 -52.67 -32.34
C LEU A 7 -22.73 -52.18 -33.79
N LYS A 8 -23.13 -53.00 -34.77
CA LYS A 8 -23.19 -52.58 -36.19
C LYS A 8 -24.28 -51.54 -36.44
N ARG A 9 -25.42 -51.67 -35.77
CA ARG A 9 -26.53 -50.72 -35.89
C ARG A 9 -26.19 -49.37 -35.28
N LEU A 10 -25.55 -49.34 -34.11
CA LEU A 10 -25.07 -48.10 -33.48
C LEU A 10 -23.99 -47.39 -34.32
N LYS A 11 -23.12 -48.14 -34.98
CA LYS A 11 -22.08 -47.55 -35.85
C LYS A 11 -22.68 -46.92 -37.11
N ASN A 12 -23.66 -47.57 -37.75
CA ASN A 12 -24.34 -47.04 -38.93
C ASN A 12 -25.28 -45.86 -38.60
N GLU A 13 -25.85 -45.79 -37.38
CA GLU A 13 -26.63 -44.63 -36.93
C GLU A 13 -25.72 -43.43 -36.63
N PHE A 14 -24.48 -43.66 -36.16
CA PHE A 14 -23.49 -42.60 -35.93
C PHE A 14 -22.87 -42.06 -37.23
N GLU A 15 -22.61 -42.91 -38.22
CA GLU A 15 -22.06 -42.52 -39.52
C GLU A 15 -23.09 -41.76 -40.41
N ASN A 16 -24.40 -41.92 -40.17
CA ASN A 16 -25.45 -41.15 -40.85
C ASN A 16 -25.79 -39.80 -40.18
N LEU A 17 -25.26 -39.54 -38.97
CA LEU A 17 -25.44 -38.28 -38.23
C LEU A 17 -24.33 -37.26 -38.52
N VAL A 18 -23.23 -37.69 -39.14
CA VAL A 18 -22.09 -36.85 -39.53
C VAL A 18 -22.09 -36.72 -41.05
N GLY A 19 -22.97 -35.89 -41.58
CA GLY A 19 -22.92 -35.50 -42.99
C GLY A 19 -21.60 -34.79 -43.30
N GLU A 20 -20.93 -35.18 -44.38
CA GLU A 20 -19.76 -34.49 -44.91
C GLU A 20 -20.09 -33.02 -45.23
N PRO A 21 -19.31 -32.03 -44.76
CA PRO A 21 -19.49 -30.66 -45.21
C PRO A 21 -18.96 -30.52 -46.64
N GLN A 22 -19.85 -30.18 -47.58
CA GLN A 22 -19.48 -29.64 -48.87
C GLN A 22 -18.63 -28.37 -48.68
N ALA A 23 -17.45 -28.34 -49.30
CA ALA A 23 -16.57 -27.18 -49.29
C ALA A 23 -17.22 -25.99 -50.02
N GLN A 24 -17.83 -25.07 -49.27
CA GLN A 24 -18.10 -23.71 -49.73
C GLN A 24 -16.93 -22.82 -49.33
N ASN A 25 -16.28 -22.26 -50.34
CA ASN A 25 -15.17 -21.33 -50.24
C ASN A 25 -15.68 -19.99 -49.68
N GLN A 26 -15.72 -19.85 -48.35
CA GLN A 26 -15.91 -18.56 -47.67
C GLN A 26 -14.58 -18.17 -47.02
N GLN A 27 -13.95 -17.12 -47.57
CA GLN A 27 -12.80 -16.47 -46.97
C GLN A 27 -13.25 -15.78 -45.67
N HIS A 28 -13.01 -16.42 -44.53
CA HIS A 28 -13.10 -15.74 -43.24
C HIS A 28 -11.86 -14.83 -43.08
N PRO A 29 -12.03 -13.55 -42.66
CA PRO A 29 -10.88 -12.76 -42.26
C PRO A 29 -10.22 -13.41 -41.05
N PRO A 30 -8.88 -13.32 -40.90
CA PRO A 30 -8.19 -13.88 -39.75
C PRO A 30 -8.74 -13.27 -38.45
N PRO A 31 -8.75 -14.03 -37.35
CA PRO A 31 -9.11 -13.49 -36.04
C PRO A 31 -8.18 -12.30 -35.73
N PRO A 32 -8.70 -11.23 -35.09
CA PRO A 32 -7.86 -10.10 -34.72
C PRO A 32 -6.73 -10.62 -33.82
N GLY A 33 -5.49 -10.26 -34.17
CA GLY A 33 -4.34 -10.57 -33.36
C GLY A 33 -4.48 -10.01 -31.94
N PRO A 34 -3.74 -10.54 -30.95
CA PRO A 34 -3.73 -9.97 -29.61
C PRO A 34 -3.44 -8.46 -29.71
N PRO A 35 -4.13 -7.63 -28.92
CA PRO A 35 -3.89 -6.19 -28.96
C PRO A 35 -2.40 -5.94 -28.72
N PRO A 36 -1.78 -4.99 -29.44
CA PRO A 36 -0.39 -4.64 -29.18
C PRO A 36 -0.24 -4.27 -27.70
N PRO A 37 0.93 -4.56 -27.07
CA PRO A 37 1.19 -4.12 -25.71
C PRO A 37 0.84 -2.64 -25.61
N GLN A 38 -0.11 -2.31 -24.73
CA GLN A 38 -0.44 -0.91 -24.48
C GLN A 38 0.85 -0.26 -23.98
N GLN A 39 1.44 0.58 -24.82
CA GLN A 39 2.45 1.53 -24.37
C GLN A 39 1.82 2.35 -23.25
N PRO A 40 2.57 2.71 -22.20
CA PRO A 40 2.04 3.55 -21.14
C PRO A 40 1.43 4.79 -21.79
N ILE A 41 0.15 5.05 -21.53
CA ILE A 41 -0.50 6.29 -21.97
C ILE A 41 0.13 7.43 -21.17
N GLY A 42 1.30 7.87 -21.63
CA GLY A 42 1.94 9.10 -21.21
C GLY A 42 1.24 10.25 -21.93
N GLY A 43 0.29 10.90 -21.25
CA GLY A 43 -0.30 12.12 -21.77
C GLY A 43 -1.66 12.48 -21.19
N GLN A 44 -1.69 12.90 -19.91
CA GLN A 44 -2.62 13.92 -19.36
C GLN A 44 -2.50 14.17 -17.84
N GLN A 45 -1.51 13.62 -17.12
CA GLN A 45 -1.48 13.69 -15.64
C GLN A 45 -0.75 14.91 -15.03
N GLN A 46 -0.17 15.83 -15.81
CA GLN A 46 0.64 16.93 -15.26
C GLN A 46 -0.17 18.06 -14.58
N GLY A 47 -1.51 18.10 -14.74
CA GLY A 47 -2.35 19.12 -14.09
C GLY A 47 -2.76 18.80 -12.65
N HIS A 48 -2.65 17.54 -12.23
CA HIS A 48 -3.17 17.08 -10.93
C HIS A 48 -2.06 16.81 -9.92
N VAL A 49 -0.89 16.30 -10.33
CA VAL A 49 0.23 16.04 -9.43
C VAL A 49 0.95 17.33 -9.07
N TYR A 50 1.10 17.60 -7.78
CA TYR A 50 1.82 18.79 -7.29
C TYR A 50 3.12 18.47 -6.56
N TRP A 51 3.34 17.22 -6.17
CA TRP A 51 4.61 16.76 -5.64
C TRP A 51 4.82 15.27 -5.92
N GLN A 52 6.07 14.90 -6.20
CA GLN A 52 6.52 13.53 -6.40
C GLN A 52 8.02 13.44 -6.06
N PRO A 53 8.46 12.50 -5.20
CA PRO A 53 9.88 12.31 -4.90
C PRO A 53 10.62 11.69 -6.08
N GLN A 54 11.92 11.97 -6.17
CA GLN A 54 12.79 11.43 -7.22
C GLN A 54 13.42 10.12 -6.77
N PHE A 55 12.90 8.99 -7.26
CA PHE A 55 13.53 7.69 -7.08
C PHE A 55 14.56 7.48 -8.18
N ARG A 56 15.78 7.98 -8.00
CA ARG A 56 16.89 7.75 -8.92
C ARG A 56 18.17 7.35 -8.19
N PRO A 57 18.98 6.41 -8.73
CA PRO A 57 20.23 5.99 -8.09
C PRO A 57 21.26 7.12 -7.89
N ASP A 58 21.24 8.15 -8.73
CA ASP A 58 22.12 9.32 -8.62
C ASP A 58 21.68 10.32 -7.54
N VAL A 59 20.46 10.15 -7.01
CA VAL A 59 19.88 11.02 -5.99
C VAL A 59 19.99 10.32 -4.62
N PRO A 60 20.66 10.92 -3.62
CA PRO A 60 20.64 10.40 -2.27
C PRO A 60 19.21 10.30 -1.73
N VAL A 61 18.87 9.22 -1.03
CA VAL A 61 17.57 9.09 -0.32
C VAL A 61 17.36 10.27 0.62
N THR A 62 18.45 10.77 1.24
CA THR A 62 18.45 11.92 2.13
C THR A 62 18.11 13.26 1.47
N GLN A 63 17.87 13.31 0.16
CA GLN A 63 17.42 14.54 -0.51
C GLN A 63 15.96 14.88 -0.16
N GLU A 64 15.09 13.87 -0.18
CA GLU A 64 13.63 14.02 0.05
C GLU A 64 13.18 13.46 1.40
N TRP A 65 14.04 12.68 2.07
CA TRP A 65 13.69 11.94 3.27
C TRP A 65 14.71 12.18 4.39
N ASP A 66 14.23 12.34 5.62
CA ASP A 66 15.05 12.27 6.82
C ASP A 66 14.93 10.88 7.44
N ALA A 67 16.06 10.24 7.73
CA ALA A 67 16.11 8.94 8.37
C ALA A 67 16.06 9.08 9.90
N LYS A 68 15.11 8.40 10.55
CA LYS A 68 15.13 8.22 12.00
C LYS A 68 16.10 7.10 12.36
N ILE A 69 16.93 7.32 13.38
CA ILE A 69 18.05 6.43 13.72
C ILE A 69 17.84 5.82 15.09
N GLY A 70 18.22 4.55 15.21
CA GLY A 70 18.19 3.79 16.45
C GLY A 70 16.88 3.08 16.71
N ASN A 71 16.75 2.57 17.93
CA ASN A 71 15.58 1.82 18.40
C ASN A 71 14.56 2.69 19.17
N GLY A 72 14.81 3.99 19.28
CA GLY A 72 13.92 4.93 19.95
C GLY A 72 13.66 4.59 21.44
N PRO A 73 12.91 5.43 22.17
CA PRO A 73 12.42 5.06 23.49
C PRO A 73 11.47 3.85 23.41
N ASP A 74 11.70 2.84 24.26
CA ASP A 74 10.87 1.63 24.39
C ASP A 74 10.55 0.90 23.07
N GLY A 75 11.50 0.86 22.13
CA GLY A 75 11.29 0.25 20.81
C GLY A 75 10.25 1.03 20.00
N TRP A 76 10.45 2.35 19.91
CA TRP A 76 9.52 3.32 19.31
C TRP A 76 8.09 3.28 19.91
N GLY A 77 7.98 2.97 21.21
CA GLY A 77 6.71 2.85 21.94
C GLY A 77 5.98 1.52 21.71
N ASN A 78 6.49 0.66 20.83
CA ASN A 78 5.86 -0.61 20.45
C ASN A 78 6.72 -1.84 20.75
N GLN A 79 7.80 -1.69 21.52
CA GLN A 79 8.77 -2.77 21.80
C GLN A 79 9.37 -3.37 20.51
N GLU A 80 9.50 -2.55 19.47
CA GLU A 80 10.12 -2.92 18.20
C GLU A 80 11.59 -3.32 18.41
N LEU A 81 12.09 -4.26 17.61
CA LEU A 81 13.41 -4.88 17.81
C LEU A 81 14.53 -4.28 16.95
N GLN A 82 14.17 -3.66 15.83
CA GLN A 82 15.14 -3.15 14.86
C GLN A 82 15.81 -1.87 15.32
N TYR A 83 17.08 -1.74 14.94
CA TYR A 83 17.79 -0.48 14.94
C TYR A 83 17.63 0.17 13.56
N TYR A 84 16.94 1.31 13.49
CA TYR A 84 16.84 2.04 12.22
C TYR A 84 18.17 2.73 11.88
N THR A 85 18.57 2.70 10.61
CA THR A 85 19.84 3.28 10.14
C THR A 85 19.60 4.24 8.96
N ALA A 86 20.63 5.01 8.61
CA ALA A 86 20.72 5.76 7.34
C ALA A 86 21.58 5.01 6.30
N ASP A 87 21.91 3.75 6.55
CA ASP A 87 22.82 3.00 5.67
C ASP A 87 22.13 2.67 4.35
N GLN A 88 22.90 2.72 3.26
CA GLN A 88 22.43 2.37 1.92
C GLN A 88 22.01 0.89 1.79
N GLN A 89 22.36 0.06 2.77
CA GLN A 89 21.83 -1.31 2.85
C GLN A 89 20.34 -1.32 3.23
N ASN A 90 19.88 -0.35 4.03
CA ASN A 90 18.52 -0.30 4.56
C ASN A 90 17.60 0.62 3.76
N ALA A 91 18.12 1.67 3.10
CA ALA A 91 17.33 2.50 2.19
C ALA A 91 18.13 2.92 0.95
N PHE A 92 17.62 2.62 -0.25
CA PHE A 92 18.30 2.94 -1.51
C PHE A 92 17.34 3.05 -2.68
N HIS A 93 17.77 3.78 -3.73
CA HIS A 93 17.08 3.83 -5.01
C HIS A 93 17.61 2.77 -5.98
N THR A 94 16.72 2.14 -6.74
CA THR A 94 17.09 1.14 -7.74
C THR A 94 17.31 1.76 -9.12
N PRO A 95 18.08 1.11 -10.02
CA PRO A 95 18.29 1.59 -11.39
C PRO A 95 17.02 1.79 -12.23
N ASP A 96 15.95 1.06 -11.92
CA ASP A 96 14.65 1.14 -12.58
C ASP A 96 13.67 2.11 -11.89
N GLY A 97 14.17 2.95 -10.98
CA GLY A 97 13.43 4.10 -10.48
C GLY A 97 12.48 3.80 -9.32
N LYS A 98 12.90 2.98 -8.37
CA LYS A 98 12.11 2.62 -7.16
C LYS A 98 12.87 2.99 -5.90
N LEU A 99 12.15 3.19 -4.81
CA LEU A 99 12.72 3.29 -3.46
C LEU A 99 12.53 1.96 -2.74
N VAL A 100 13.61 1.41 -2.18
CA VAL A 100 13.57 0.18 -1.38
C VAL A 100 13.91 0.51 0.07
N LEU A 101 13.06 0.06 0.99
CA LEU A 101 13.36 -0.03 2.42
C LEU A 101 13.56 -1.50 2.76
N ARG A 102 14.78 -1.85 3.16
CA ARG A 102 15.21 -3.23 3.45
C ARG A 102 15.40 -3.40 4.95
N ALA A 103 14.58 -4.27 5.53
CA ALA A 103 14.83 -4.84 6.85
C ALA A 103 15.77 -6.04 6.73
N VAL A 104 16.73 -6.16 7.63
CA VAL A 104 17.75 -7.22 7.67
C VAL A 104 17.65 -7.94 9.00
N ALA A 105 17.50 -9.26 8.97
CA ALA A 105 17.57 -10.12 10.15
C ALA A 105 18.84 -10.97 10.10
N ASN A 106 19.64 -10.89 11.17
CA ASN A 106 20.82 -11.71 11.42
C ASN A 106 20.83 -12.18 12.88
N ASN A 107 20.09 -13.27 13.15
CA ASN A 107 19.92 -13.85 14.48
C ASN A 107 21.24 -14.38 15.08
N SER A 108 22.26 -14.63 14.25
CA SER A 108 23.60 -15.01 14.70
C SER A 108 24.44 -13.83 15.24
N SER A 109 23.99 -12.59 15.05
CA SER A 109 24.69 -11.41 15.57
C SER A 109 24.61 -11.33 17.09
N GLU A 110 25.78 -11.28 17.73
CA GLU A 110 25.93 -10.96 19.15
C GLU A 110 25.69 -9.47 19.43
N ASP A 111 25.93 -8.63 18.42
CA ASP A 111 25.58 -7.21 18.46
C ASP A 111 24.07 -7.05 18.23
N HIS A 112 23.37 -6.61 19.27
CA HIS A 112 21.92 -6.40 19.26
C HIS A 112 21.50 -5.35 18.23
N GLU A 113 22.30 -4.31 17.99
CA GLU A 113 21.99 -3.24 17.03
C GLU A 113 22.17 -3.72 15.58
N LYS A 114 22.95 -4.78 15.36
CA LYS A 114 23.15 -5.41 14.05
C LYS A 114 22.31 -6.66 13.83
N ARG A 115 21.64 -7.17 14.89
CA ARG A 115 20.77 -8.35 14.79
C ARG A 115 19.56 -8.06 13.92
N TYR A 116 18.98 -6.87 14.06
CA TYR A 116 17.87 -6.40 13.27
C TYR A 116 18.13 -4.96 12.85
N THR A 117 18.30 -4.71 11.55
CA THR A 117 18.43 -3.34 11.01
C THR A 117 17.33 -3.06 10.02
N SER A 118 16.92 -1.80 9.92
CA SER A 118 15.89 -1.38 8.95
C SER A 118 16.01 0.11 8.66
N ALA A 119 15.08 0.66 7.89
CA ALA A 119 14.92 2.08 7.64
C ALA A 119 13.56 2.59 8.13
N ARG A 120 13.57 3.83 8.66
CA ARG A 120 12.38 4.64 8.93
C ARG A 120 12.61 6.03 8.35
N LEU A 121 11.91 6.30 7.26
CA LEU A 121 12.04 7.53 6.49
C LEU A 121 10.85 8.44 6.78
N VAL A 122 11.12 9.74 6.96
CA VAL A 122 10.12 10.81 7.07
C VAL A 122 10.32 11.77 5.91
N SER A 123 9.27 12.10 5.17
CA SER A 123 9.40 13.04 4.05
C SER A 123 9.69 14.45 4.56
N ARG A 124 10.56 15.17 3.85
CA ARG A 124 10.75 16.61 4.07
C ARG A 124 9.56 17.43 3.60
N GLN A 125 8.88 16.95 2.58
CA GLN A 125 7.64 17.53 2.08
C GLN A 125 6.48 17.13 2.99
N THR A 126 5.67 18.09 3.41
CA THR A 126 4.35 17.81 4.01
C THR A 126 3.28 17.71 2.94
N LEU A 127 2.07 17.22 3.28
CA LEU A 127 0.96 17.22 2.32
C LEU A 127 0.70 18.61 1.73
N SER A 128 1.00 19.69 2.48
CA SER A 128 1.08 21.09 2.04
C SER A 128 -0.18 21.71 1.44
N ARG A 129 -1.28 20.97 1.41
CA ARG A 129 -2.59 21.41 0.93
C ARG A 129 -3.69 20.97 1.88
N ASP A 130 -4.73 21.79 1.96
CA ASP A 130 -5.93 21.53 2.77
C ASP A 130 -6.82 20.44 2.15
N GLN A 131 -6.55 20.08 0.90
CA GLN A 131 -7.21 18.96 0.22
C GLN A 131 -6.27 18.34 -0.81
N GLY A 132 -6.42 17.05 -1.05
CA GLY A 132 -5.64 16.33 -2.04
C GLY A 132 -5.80 14.82 -1.94
N VAL A 133 -4.96 14.12 -2.70
CA VAL A 133 -4.78 12.67 -2.64
C VAL A 133 -3.29 12.35 -2.58
N LEU A 134 -2.91 11.43 -1.69
CA LEU A 134 -1.58 10.84 -1.64
C LEU A 134 -1.71 9.42 -2.18
N THR A 135 -0.94 9.10 -3.22
CA THR A 135 -0.98 7.80 -3.88
C THR A 135 0.39 7.15 -3.83
N ALA A 136 0.43 5.85 -3.52
CA ALA A 136 1.64 5.04 -3.60
C ALA A 136 1.35 3.66 -4.20
N TRP A 137 2.31 3.13 -4.98
CA TRP A 137 2.31 1.74 -5.41
C TRP A 137 3.42 1.00 -4.68
N ILE A 138 3.04 0.04 -3.84
CA ILE A 138 3.96 -0.60 -2.89
C ILE A 138 3.85 -2.13 -2.99
N THR A 139 4.99 -2.81 -3.06
CA THR A 139 5.07 -4.24 -2.75
C THR A 139 5.63 -4.39 -1.35
N SER A 140 4.83 -4.96 -0.44
CA SER A 140 5.19 -5.11 0.97
C SER A 140 5.81 -6.50 1.24
N PRO A 141 6.81 -6.60 2.12
CA PRO A 141 7.28 -7.89 2.61
C PRO A 141 6.19 -8.53 3.47
N CYS A 142 5.97 -9.83 3.32
CA CYS A 142 5.00 -10.59 4.11
C CYS A 142 5.73 -11.74 4.82
N ALA A 143 6.00 -11.57 6.11
CA ALA A 143 6.66 -12.59 6.91
C ALA A 143 6.33 -12.43 8.39
N THR A 144 6.49 -13.53 9.14
CA THR A 144 6.37 -13.52 10.59
C THR A 144 7.35 -12.53 11.21
N GLY A 145 6.89 -11.73 12.17
CA GLY A 145 7.69 -10.73 12.86
C GLY A 145 8.07 -9.50 12.02
N ILE A 146 7.47 -9.31 10.84
CA ILE A 146 7.70 -8.15 9.97
C ILE A 146 6.44 -7.27 9.94
N TRP A 147 6.66 -5.96 10.04
CA TRP A 147 5.64 -4.91 10.08
C TRP A 147 6.02 -3.73 9.18
N PRO A 148 5.74 -3.80 7.86
CA PRO A 148 5.88 -2.67 6.97
C PRO A 148 4.73 -1.66 7.17
N ALA A 149 5.04 -0.38 7.08
CA ALA A 149 4.08 0.71 7.24
C ALA A 149 4.29 1.85 6.23
N PHE A 150 3.17 2.37 5.71
CA PHE A 150 3.04 3.61 4.96
C PHE A 150 1.95 4.45 5.62
N TRP A 151 2.34 5.58 6.19
CA TRP A 151 1.53 6.28 7.19
C TRP A 151 1.94 7.75 7.29
N LEU A 152 1.22 8.51 8.11
CA LEU A 152 1.39 9.95 8.27
C LEU A 152 1.46 10.36 9.74
N LEU A 153 2.37 11.29 10.02
CA LEU A 153 2.43 12.03 11.29
C LEU A 153 2.62 13.52 11.03
N PRO A 154 2.16 14.40 11.94
CA PRO A 154 2.42 15.82 11.83
C PRO A 154 3.92 16.10 11.82
N GLN A 155 4.34 17.16 11.13
CA GLN A 155 5.71 17.64 11.23
C GLN A 155 6.10 17.93 12.68
N GLU A 156 7.34 17.59 13.05
CA GLU A 156 7.87 17.82 14.38
C GLU A 156 7.99 19.33 14.72
N PRO A 157 7.85 19.72 16.00
CA PRO A 157 7.39 18.88 17.11
C PRO A 157 5.87 18.64 17.06
N PHE A 158 5.43 17.50 17.59
CA PHE A 158 4.02 17.14 17.77
C PHE A 158 3.83 16.28 19.02
N SER A 159 2.60 16.15 19.49
CA SER A 159 2.20 15.34 20.65
C SER A 159 1.33 14.18 20.21
N TRP A 160 1.83 12.94 20.37
CA TRP A 160 1.06 11.74 20.04
C TRP A 160 0.18 11.28 21.23
N PRO A 161 -1.04 10.76 20.99
CA PRO A 161 -1.74 10.70 19.71
C PRO A 161 -2.55 11.97 19.41
N THR A 162 -2.53 12.98 20.28
CA THR A 162 -3.45 14.14 20.22
C THR A 162 -3.39 14.90 18.90
N ASP A 163 -2.20 15.08 18.32
CA ASP A 163 -2.02 15.80 17.06
C ASP A 163 -2.37 14.94 15.82
N GLY A 164 -2.72 13.67 16.01
CA GLY A 164 -3.21 12.75 15.00
C GLY A 164 -2.15 11.85 14.36
N GLU A 165 -2.58 10.69 13.87
CA GLU A 165 -1.81 9.72 13.09
C GLU A 165 -2.75 9.02 12.11
N VAL A 166 -2.29 8.82 10.86
CA VAL A 166 -3.06 8.20 9.78
C VAL A 166 -2.23 7.08 9.17
N ASP A 167 -2.67 5.84 9.34
CA ASP A 167 -2.00 4.68 8.76
C ASP A 167 -2.73 4.26 7.50
N ILE A 168 -2.03 4.41 6.37
CA ILE A 168 -2.60 4.14 5.06
C ILE A 168 -2.49 2.66 4.74
N ALA A 169 -1.30 2.10 4.99
CA ALA A 169 -1.02 0.69 4.81
C ALA A 169 -0.12 0.13 5.90
N GLU A 170 -0.65 -0.84 6.65
CA GLU A 170 0.10 -1.65 7.60
C GLU A 170 -0.24 -3.12 7.43
N THR A 171 0.76 -4.00 7.56
CA THR A 171 0.53 -5.45 7.62
C THR A 171 1.33 -6.02 8.76
N TRP A 172 0.86 -7.10 9.39
CA TRP A 172 1.56 -7.70 10.52
C TRP A 172 1.78 -9.18 10.27
N ASN A 173 2.96 -9.69 10.61
CA ASN A 173 3.24 -11.13 10.59
C ASN A 173 2.97 -11.83 9.22
N GLY A 174 2.88 -11.08 8.12
CA GLY A 174 2.52 -11.62 6.81
C GLY A 174 1.09 -12.18 6.74
N ASP A 175 0.14 -11.59 7.47
CA ASP A 175 -1.27 -11.98 7.51
C ASP A 175 -2.09 -11.69 6.23
N LEU A 176 -1.43 -11.10 5.22
CA LEU A 176 -2.00 -10.70 3.94
C LEU A 176 -3.22 -9.79 4.10
N GLU A 177 -3.21 -8.95 5.14
CA GLU A 177 -4.24 -7.99 5.46
C GLU A 177 -3.64 -6.61 5.64
N ASN A 178 -4.17 -5.64 4.89
CA ASN A 178 -3.88 -4.25 5.14
C ASN A 178 -4.76 -3.73 6.27
N HIS A 179 -4.15 -3.12 7.28
CA HIS A 179 -4.82 -2.41 8.35
C HIS A 179 -4.73 -0.92 8.05
N SER A 180 -5.88 -0.31 7.75
CA SER A 180 -6.00 1.16 7.69
C SER A 180 -6.41 1.65 9.06
N CYS A 181 -5.63 2.56 9.62
CA CYS A 181 -5.80 3.02 10.99
C CYS A 181 -5.84 4.55 11.08
N LEU A 182 -6.51 5.04 12.12
CA LEU A 182 -6.58 6.45 12.47
C LEU A 182 -6.47 6.54 13.98
N HIS A 183 -5.52 7.31 14.51
CA HIS A 183 -5.30 7.49 15.95
C HIS A 183 -5.38 8.98 16.33
N TRP A 184 -6.01 9.27 17.47
CA TRP A 184 -6.17 10.64 17.99
C TRP A 184 -6.41 10.65 19.52
N GLY A 185 -6.57 11.84 20.11
CA GLY A 185 -6.97 12.00 21.50
C GLY A 185 -5.87 11.64 22.49
N HIS A 186 -6.20 10.92 23.57
CA HIS A 186 -5.23 10.46 24.56
C HIS A 186 -5.10 8.93 24.62
N HIS A 187 -3.89 8.46 24.97
CA HIS A 187 -3.57 7.04 24.99
C HIS A 187 -4.49 6.19 25.89
N HIS A 188 -5.16 6.76 26.90
CA HIS A 188 -6.03 6.00 27.80
C HIS A 188 -7.54 6.17 27.53
N GLU A 189 -7.91 6.83 26.43
CA GLU A 189 -9.31 7.14 26.14
C GLU A 189 -10.01 6.05 25.31
N PRO A 190 -11.31 5.79 25.57
CA PRO A 190 -12.13 5.00 24.66
C PRO A 190 -12.29 5.75 23.33
N HIS A 191 -12.40 5.00 22.21
CA HIS A 191 -12.57 5.56 20.87
C HIS A 191 -11.41 6.44 20.35
N LYS A 192 -10.20 6.31 20.92
CA LYS A 192 -8.97 7.01 20.48
C LYS A 192 -8.37 6.50 19.16
N HIS A 193 -8.98 5.48 18.56
CA HIS A 193 -8.52 4.94 17.29
C HIS A 193 -9.66 4.26 16.51
N ARG A 194 -9.45 4.12 15.19
CA ARG A 194 -10.30 3.38 14.26
C ARG A 194 -9.42 2.51 13.40
N VAL A 195 -9.82 1.25 13.19
CA VAL A 195 -9.08 0.31 12.33
C VAL A 195 -10.04 -0.45 11.43
N LEU A 196 -9.63 -0.68 10.19
CA LEU A 196 -10.31 -1.60 9.28
C LEU A 196 -9.30 -2.45 8.51
N GLY A 197 -9.47 -3.77 8.62
CA GLY A 197 -8.69 -4.75 7.89
C GLY A 197 -9.25 -5.01 6.48
N THR A 198 -8.37 -5.06 5.48
CA THR A 198 -8.69 -5.43 4.10
C THR A 198 -7.76 -6.54 3.63
N LYS A 199 -8.33 -7.72 3.33
CA LYS A 199 -7.54 -8.86 2.81
C LYS A 199 -7.04 -8.60 1.40
N ILE A 200 -5.73 -8.83 1.19
CA ILE A 200 -5.06 -8.73 -0.11
C ILE A 200 -4.17 -9.98 -0.29
N PRO A 201 -4.75 -11.12 -0.70
CA PRO A 201 -4.05 -12.41 -0.72
C PRO A 201 -2.80 -12.44 -1.61
N ASP A 202 -2.68 -11.53 -2.58
CA ASP A 202 -1.60 -11.46 -3.55
C ASP A 202 -0.63 -10.29 -3.32
N MET A 203 -0.69 -9.58 -2.19
CA MET A 203 0.08 -8.34 -1.98
C MET A 203 1.60 -8.50 -2.04
N GLN A 204 2.11 -9.68 -1.72
CA GLN A 204 3.55 -10.00 -1.80
C GLN A 204 4.02 -10.28 -3.23
N HIS A 205 3.10 -10.45 -4.19
CA HIS A 205 3.40 -10.86 -5.56
C HIS A 205 3.19 -9.74 -6.58
N ARG A 206 2.72 -8.57 -6.16
CA ARG A 206 2.52 -7.41 -7.03
C ARG A 206 2.64 -6.09 -6.28
N PRO A 207 2.80 -4.97 -7.00
CA PRO A 207 2.55 -3.65 -6.43
C PRO A 207 1.04 -3.51 -6.12
N VAL A 208 0.72 -3.12 -4.89
CA VAL A 208 -0.62 -2.72 -4.46
C VAL A 208 -0.71 -1.20 -4.52
N ARG A 209 -1.80 -0.68 -5.08
CA ARG A 209 -2.06 0.76 -5.10
C ARG A 209 -2.79 1.16 -3.82
N TYR A 210 -2.21 2.11 -3.09
CA TYR A 210 -2.83 2.78 -1.95
C TYR A 210 -3.11 4.24 -2.31
N ASP A 211 -4.32 4.72 -2.07
CA ASP A 211 -4.63 6.14 -2.13
C ASP A 211 -5.20 6.60 -0.79
N PHE A 212 -4.83 7.80 -0.36
CA PHE A 212 -5.40 8.46 0.80
C PHE A 212 -5.84 9.87 0.38
N ALA A 213 -7.15 10.11 0.39
CA ALA A 213 -7.73 11.40 0.02
C ALA A 213 -8.23 12.15 1.25
N TRP A 214 -7.94 13.45 1.34
CA TRP A 214 -8.41 14.31 2.43
C TRP A 214 -9.06 15.58 1.88
N LEU A 215 -10.12 16.02 2.56
CA LEU A 215 -10.83 17.27 2.29
C LEU A 215 -11.03 18.03 3.60
N GLN A 216 -10.26 19.10 3.81
CA GLN A 216 -10.29 19.93 5.01
C GLN A 216 -10.45 21.41 4.62
N SER A 217 -11.65 21.78 4.18
CA SER A 217 -11.94 23.15 3.75
C SER A 217 -11.50 24.20 4.79
N GLY A 218 -10.55 25.06 4.43
CA GLY A 218 -10.04 26.13 5.29
C GLY A 218 -8.99 25.72 6.33
N GLY A 219 -8.51 24.47 6.30
CA GLY A 219 -7.37 24.03 7.12
C GLY A 219 -7.63 24.04 8.62
N GLN A 220 -8.90 24.02 9.04
CA GLN A 220 -9.25 24.09 10.46
C GLN A 220 -8.93 22.74 11.14
N PRO A 221 -8.14 22.75 12.24
CA PRO A 221 -7.86 21.53 13.00
C PRO A 221 -9.15 20.81 13.40
N GLY A 222 -9.12 19.48 13.34
CA GLY A 222 -10.26 18.64 13.74
C GLY A 222 -11.54 18.76 12.92
N GLN A 223 -11.45 19.31 11.71
CA GLN A 223 -12.60 19.39 10.79
C GLN A 223 -12.18 18.90 9.41
N GLY A 224 -13.02 18.09 8.77
CA GLY A 224 -12.80 17.59 7.42
C GLY A 224 -13.01 16.09 7.32
N ARG A 225 -12.76 15.54 6.13
CA ARG A 225 -13.09 14.16 5.76
C ARG A 225 -11.91 13.47 5.10
N MET A 226 -11.80 12.16 5.31
CA MET A 226 -10.73 11.32 4.79
C MET A 226 -11.29 10.01 4.23
N ILE A 227 -10.70 9.50 3.14
CA ILE A 227 -10.99 8.18 2.58
C ILE A 227 -9.68 7.47 2.23
N TRP A 228 -9.60 6.20 2.62
CA TRP A 228 -8.57 5.26 2.25
C TRP A 228 -9.05 4.40 1.10
N TYR A 229 -8.16 4.14 0.14
CA TYR A 229 -8.43 3.30 -1.01
C TYR A 229 -7.33 2.25 -1.18
N ILE A 230 -7.74 1.07 -1.62
CA ILE A 230 -6.86 -0.03 -1.99
C ILE A 230 -7.28 -0.49 -3.39
N ASP A 231 -6.35 -0.48 -4.33
CA ASP A 231 -6.57 -0.77 -5.76
C ASP A 231 -7.78 -0.01 -6.34
N GLY A 232 -7.91 1.27 -5.96
CA GLY A 232 -8.98 2.16 -6.39
C GLY A 232 -10.34 1.95 -5.71
N ARG A 233 -10.48 0.95 -4.84
CA ARG A 233 -11.73 0.71 -4.07
C ARG A 233 -11.65 1.47 -2.75
N PRO A 234 -12.66 2.26 -2.38
CA PRO A 234 -12.70 2.84 -1.05
C PRO A 234 -12.89 1.74 0.00
N VAL A 235 -12.02 1.71 1.00
CA VAL A 235 -12.04 0.66 2.04
C VAL A 235 -12.45 1.21 3.39
N MET A 236 -12.07 2.44 3.73
CA MET A 236 -12.39 3.08 5.00
C MET A 236 -12.59 4.58 4.80
N LYS A 237 -13.50 5.17 5.58
CA LYS A 237 -13.61 6.61 5.74
C LYS A 237 -13.48 7.03 7.20
N GLY A 238 -13.20 8.32 7.40
CA GLY A 238 -13.22 8.95 8.72
C GLY A 238 -13.34 10.46 8.60
N ASP A 239 -13.99 11.07 9.59
CA ASP A 239 -13.85 12.51 9.83
C ASP A 239 -12.49 12.80 10.46
N ILE A 240 -11.93 13.99 10.22
CA ILE A 240 -10.70 14.43 10.87
C ILE A 240 -11.02 14.70 12.35
N PRO A 241 -10.46 13.94 13.31
CA PRO A 241 -10.84 14.06 14.71
C PRO A 241 -10.37 15.36 15.36
N GLU A 242 -11.13 15.85 16.34
CA GLU A 242 -10.71 16.98 17.18
C GLU A 242 -9.29 16.78 17.75
N GLY A 243 -8.50 17.85 17.79
CA GLY A 243 -7.09 17.83 18.18
C GLY A 243 -6.12 17.53 17.04
N THR A 244 -6.56 16.81 16.00
CA THR A 244 -5.71 16.48 14.84
C THR A 244 -5.22 17.75 14.16
N ARG A 245 -3.89 17.84 13.95
CA ARG A 245 -3.27 18.96 13.24
C ARG A 245 -3.79 19.03 11.79
N PRO A 246 -3.74 20.21 11.15
CA PRO A 246 -4.16 20.34 9.76
C PRO A 246 -3.44 19.33 8.85
N MET A 247 -4.15 18.69 7.94
CA MET A 247 -3.59 17.65 7.07
C MET A 247 -2.41 18.15 6.25
N ARG A 248 -2.42 19.43 5.86
CA ARG A 248 -1.30 20.11 5.19
C ARG A 248 0.03 20.06 5.95
N GLU A 249 0.01 19.79 7.26
CA GLU A 249 1.20 19.70 8.12
C GLU A 249 1.68 18.26 8.31
N MET A 250 0.94 17.27 7.78
CA MET A 250 1.33 15.86 7.87
C MET A 250 2.50 15.56 6.93
N THR A 251 3.47 14.84 7.44
CA THR A 251 4.60 14.24 6.71
C THR A 251 4.30 12.79 6.38
N ILE A 252 4.96 12.25 5.35
CA ILE A 252 4.87 10.85 4.96
C ILE A 252 5.92 10.05 5.69
N LEU A 253 5.53 8.90 6.23
CA LEU A 253 6.43 7.93 6.82
C LEU A 253 6.39 6.61 6.06
N LEU A 254 7.59 6.04 5.89
CA LEU A 254 7.81 4.71 5.32
C LEU A 254 8.78 3.97 6.24
N ASN A 255 8.42 2.77 6.69
CA ASN A 255 9.34 1.92 7.45
C ASN A 255 8.99 0.44 7.34
N VAL A 256 9.96 -0.39 7.74
CA VAL A 256 9.74 -1.82 8.00
C VAL A 256 10.17 -2.11 9.44
N ALA A 257 9.22 -2.14 10.37
CA ALA A 257 9.46 -2.55 11.74
C ALA A 257 9.59 -4.08 11.85
N MET A 258 10.23 -4.55 12.92
CA MET A 258 10.53 -5.95 13.18
C MET A 258 10.17 -6.28 14.64
N GLY A 259 9.33 -7.29 14.84
CA GLY A 259 8.83 -7.66 16.16
C GLY A 259 7.84 -6.65 16.74
N GLY A 260 7.93 -6.39 18.04
CA GLY A 260 7.02 -5.50 18.75
C GLY A 260 5.70 -6.13 19.17
N ASN A 261 4.91 -5.32 19.88
CA ASN A 261 3.62 -5.71 20.48
C ASN A 261 2.64 -6.21 19.42
N VAL A 262 2.58 -5.52 18.27
CA VAL A 262 1.67 -5.87 17.16
C VAL A 262 2.00 -7.24 16.56
N CYS A 263 3.29 -7.61 16.56
CA CYS A 263 3.72 -8.93 16.11
C CYS A 263 3.50 -10.03 17.16
N GLY A 264 3.07 -9.70 18.38
CA GLY A 264 2.83 -10.66 19.46
C GLY A 264 4.10 -11.37 19.93
N GLY A 265 5.24 -10.66 19.95
CA GLY A 265 6.54 -11.21 20.34
C GLY A 265 7.19 -12.14 19.31
N LYS A 266 6.59 -12.32 18.13
CA LYS A 266 7.19 -13.08 17.03
C LYS A 266 8.36 -12.31 16.43
N THR A 267 9.40 -13.03 16.03
CA THR A 267 10.60 -12.48 15.39
C THR A 267 10.79 -13.05 13.98
N PRO A 268 11.42 -12.30 13.06
CA PRO A 268 11.70 -12.79 11.72
C PRO A 268 12.88 -13.76 11.67
N ALA A 269 12.84 -14.68 10.72
CA ALA A 269 13.97 -15.54 10.37
C ALA A 269 15.09 -14.71 9.69
N ASP A 270 16.30 -15.26 9.60
CA ASP A 270 17.42 -14.61 8.91
C ASP A 270 17.08 -14.30 7.44
N GLY A 271 17.45 -13.11 6.99
CA GLY A 271 17.23 -12.70 5.59
C GLY A 271 16.99 -11.21 5.39
N TYR A 272 16.48 -10.90 4.20
CA TYR A 272 16.13 -9.55 3.76
C TYR A 272 14.63 -9.46 3.49
N TYR A 273 14.02 -8.38 3.98
CA TYR A 273 12.59 -8.12 3.83
C TYR A 273 12.42 -6.72 3.23
N ASP A 274 12.18 -6.69 1.92
CA ASP A 274 12.15 -5.45 1.14
C ASP A 274 10.71 -4.95 0.99
N MET A 275 10.47 -3.73 1.45
CA MET A 275 9.34 -2.91 1.02
C MET A 275 9.79 -2.10 -0.20
N VAL A 276 9.11 -2.30 -1.32
CA VAL A 276 9.46 -1.65 -2.60
C VAL A 276 8.38 -0.64 -2.94
N VAL A 277 8.74 0.64 -2.94
CA VAL A 277 7.89 1.76 -3.38
C VAL A 277 8.17 2.02 -4.85
N HIS A 278 7.24 1.61 -5.71
CA HIS A 278 7.36 1.72 -7.17
C HIS A 278 7.04 3.12 -7.65
N SER A 279 6.09 3.79 -7.01
CA SER A 279 5.77 5.20 -7.24
C SER A 279 5.10 5.78 -6.01
N LEU A 280 5.24 7.08 -5.82
CA LEU A 280 4.58 7.85 -4.77
C LEU A 280 4.35 9.27 -5.31
N TYR A 281 3.19 9.87 -5.09
CA TYR A 281 2.93 11.26 -5.48
C TYR A 281 1.74 11.84 -4.73
N MET A 282 1.66 13.17 -4.69
CA MET A 282 0.51 13.91 -4.21
C MET A 282 -0.21 14.61 -5.35
N GLY A 283 -1.52 14.36 -5.46
CA GLY A 283 -2.44 14.95 -6.42
C GLY A 283 -3.41 15.96 -5.79
N SER A 284 -3.85 16.94 -6.57
CA SER A 284 -4.81 17.97 -6.16
C SER A 284 -6.23 17.45 -5.94
N GLU A 285 -6.56 16.29 -6.51
CA GLU A 285 -7.84 15.61 -6.37
C GLU A 285 -7.71 14.11 -6.69
N PRO A 286 -8.65 13.26 -6.22
CA PRO A 286 -8.68 11.84 -6.58
C PRO A 286 -8.77 11.59 -8.08
N GLU A 287 -8.06 10.58 -8.56
CA GLU A 287 -8.19 10.15 -9.96
C GLU A 287 -9.59 9.60 -10.26
N TYR A 288 -9.96 9.59 -11.55
CA TYR A 288 -11.22 9.02 -12.05
C TYR A 288 -12.48 9.67 -11.46
N GLY A 289 -12.57 11.00 -11.52
CA GLY A 289 -13.77 11.75 -11.16
C GLY A 289 -13.59 12.80 -10.07
N GLY A 290 -12.37 13.02 -9.59
CA GLY A 290 -12.03 14.14 -8.70
C GLY A 290 -12.87 14.15 -7.42
N TRP A 291 -13.24 15.34 -6.97
CA TRP A 291 -14.08 15.53 -5.79
C TRP A 291 -15.50 14.96 -5.95
N HIS A 292 -16.03 14.83 -7.17
CA HIS A 292 -17.32 14.18 -7.36
C HIS A 292 -17.26 12.69 -6.99
N ARG A 293 -16.18 11.99 -7.37
CA ARG A 293 -15.92 10.63 -6.92
C ARG A 293 -15.78 10.57 -5.41
N PHE A 294 -15.02 11.49 -4.81
CA PHE A 294 -14.86 11.55 -3.34
C PHE A 294 -16.21 11.59 -2.62
N GLU A 295 -17.15 12.43 -3.05
CA GLU A 295 -18.47 12.52 -2.42
C GLU A 295 -19.29 11.22 -2.56
N ASN A 296 -19.24 10.59 -3.74
CA ASN A 296 -19.93 9.32 -3.97
C ASN A 296 -19.33 8.19 -3.11
N ASP A 297 -18.00 8.09 -3.09
CA ASP A 297 -17.27 7.09 -2.32
C ASP A 297 -17.44 7.34 -0.81
N TRP A 298 -17.50 8.60 -0.36
CA TRP A 298 -17.79 8.95 1.04
C TRP A 298 -19.13 8.38 1.51
N ALA A 299 -20.16 8.43 0.68
CA ALA A 299 -21.47 7.88 1.02
C ALA A 299 -21.44 6.35 1.16
N ALA A 300 -20.62 5.67 0.35
CA ALA A 300 -20.56 4.21 0.28
C ALA A 300 -19.53 3.56 1.22
N SER A 301 -18.52 4.30 1.67
CA SER A 301 -17.41 3.74 2.46
C SER A 301 -17.82 3.47 3.91
N PRO A 302 -17.34 2.38 4.53
CA PRO A 302 -17.58 2.11 5.94
C PRO A 302 -16.67 2.97 6.83
N MET A 303 -17.11 3.24 8.05
CA MET A 303 -16.23 3.75 9.12
C MET A 303 -15.34 2.62 9.64
N GLY A 304 -14.15 2.94 10.12
CA GLY A 304 -13.34 1.97 10.85
C GLY A 304 -13.99 1.49 12.15
N ASN A 305 -13.61 0.30 12.59
CA ASN A 305 -14.08 -0.29 13.85
C ASN A 305 -13.30 0.32 15.02
N THR A 306 -13.93 0.36 16.20
CA THR A 306 -13.22 0.59 17.47
C THR A 306 -12.91 -0.77 18.07
N TYR A 307 -11.64 -1.01 18.43
CA TYR A 307 -11.21 -2.22 19.12
C TYR A 307 -10.78 -1.90 20.56
#